data_AF-A0A2E4WBF0-F1
#
_entry.id   AF-A0A2E4WBF0-F1
#
_cell.length_a   1.000
_cell.length_b   1.000
_cell.length_c   1.000
_cell.angle_alpha   90.00
_cell.angle_beta   90.00
_cell.angle_gamma   90.00
#
_symmetry.space_group_name_H-M   'P 1'
#
loop_
_entity.id
_entity.type
_entity.pdbx_description
1 polymer ?
#
loop_
_entity_poly.entity_id
_entity_poly.type
_entity_poly.pdbx_seq_one_letter_code
_entity_poly.pdbx_strand_id
1 'polypeptide(L)'
;MGKKRQFNTKEKRTILVRNKDFFNSKFPSGDFFILGLDFALNATGVIVLDNSGKMVYKQTVKFDSQESNTYDKLKVLYEEIQWLFDEYDPKFITYEDITNFRNPYSAKVLCFAACTLFCNLFDAGGDETRLIIPFIISQLKKCAIGHGSKNPDGSKIKKEDIIEAHEKRFGIELDDDNQADAFSACRLVYASFVFFDLLNNFLEENEFKTINKAMLEFSKLDINDDHLITEAEFEILLAHYQKQNFLEDNDYDAYKKVLKELGR
;
A
#
# COMPACT_ATOMS: atom_id res chain seq x y z
N MET A 1 26.07 23.91 24.81
CA MET A 1 25.90 22.48 24.43
C MET A 1 24.41 22.23 24.19
N GLY A 2 23.98 22.30 22.93
CA GLY A 2 22.56 22.09 22.56
C GLY A 2 22.24 20.61 22.49
N LYS A 3 21.25 20.16 23.25
CA LYS A 3 20.70 18.79 23.13
C LYS A 3 20.12 18.62 21.73
N LYS A 4 20.70 17.74 20.92
CA LYS A 4 20.11 17.29 19.65
C LYS A 4 18.72 16.71 19.95
N ARG A 5 17.66 17.36 19.46
CA ARG A 5 16.34 16.74 19.33
C ARG A 5 16.50 15.56 18.36
N GLN A 6 16.58 14.35 18.88
CA GLN A 6 16.31 13.16 18.09
C GLN A 6 14.82 13.23 17.72
N PHE A 7 14.53 13.46 16.44
CA PHE A 7 13.19 13.22 15.93
C PHE A 7 12.90 11.73 16.12
N ASN A 8 11.94 11.43 16.97
CA ASN A 8 11.50 10.08 17.25
C ASN A 8 10.81 9.53 15.99
N THR A 9 11.55 8.78 15.18
CA THR A 9 11.07 8.12 13.95
C THR A 9 9.88 7.18 14.20
N LYS A 10 9.56 6.91 15.47
CA LYS A 10 8.44 6.10 15.97
C LYS A 10 7.09 6.82 15.84
N GLU A 11 7.06 8.16 15.73
CA GLU A 11 5.82 8.96 15.63
C GLU A 11 5.33 9.17 14.18
N LYS A 12 6.12 8.80 13.17
CA LYS A 12 5.79 9.05 11.74
C LYS A 12 5.17 7.85 11.00
N ARG A 13 4.72 6.81 11.70
CA ARG A 13 4.09 5.61 11.10
C ARG A 13 2.65 5.40 11.60
N THR A 14 1.91 6.49 11.71
CA THR A 14 0.67 6.52 12.50
C THR A 14 -0.46 7.22 11.76
N ILE A 15 -0.92 6.65 10.65
CA ILE A 15 -2.05 7.23 9.91
C ILE A 15 -3.22 6.26 9.76
N LEU A 16 -2.98 4.95 9.58
CA LEU A 16 -4.04 3.99 9.27
C LEU A 16 -4.84 3.48 10.48
N VAL A 17 -4.25 3.32 11.67
CA VAL A 17 -4.92 2.62 12.80
C VAL A 17 -5.48 3.53 13.89
N ARG A 18 -4.93 4.74 14.08
CA ARG A 18 -5.38 5.66 15.16
C ARG A 18 -6.57 6.56 14.80
N ASN A 19 -7.18 6.31 13.64
CA ASN A 19 -7.97 7.29 12.93
C ASN A 19 -9.38 6.78 12.60
N LYS A 20 -9.99 6.03 13.54
CA LYS A 20 -11.41 5.61 13.50
C LYS A 20 -12.33 6.77 13.13
N ASP A 21 -12.12 7.92 13.77
CA ASP A 21 -12.88 9.13 13.49
C ASP A 21 -12.44 9.79 12.18
N PHE A 22 -11.18 9.71 11.77
CA PHE A 22 -10.74 10.28 10.49
C PHE A 22 -11.34 9.54 9.29
N PHE A 23 -11.36 8.20 9.29
CA PHE A 23 -11.94 7.44 8.18
C PHE A 23 -13.47 7.59 8.12
N ASN A 24 -14.16 7.46 9.24
CA ASN A 24 -15.62 7.58 9.29
C ASN A 24 -16.14 9.03 9.16
N SER A 25 -15.37 10.06 9.58
CA SER A 25 -15.79 11.47 9.45
C SER A 25 -15.36 12.14 8.14
N LYS A 26 -14.30 11.66 7.46
CA LYS A 26 -13.81 12.24 6.21
C LYS A 26 -14.26 11.50 4.96
N PHE A 27 -14.61 10.21 5.06
CA PHE A 27 -15.06 9.41 3.91
C PHE A 27 -16.40 8.71 4.18
N PRO A 28 -17.47 9.46 4.48
CA PRO A 28 -18.80 8.87 4.67
C PRO A 28 -19.31 8.37 3.31
N SER A 29 -19.13 7.08 3.01
CA SER A 29 -19.77 6.38 1.87
C SER A 29 -19.60 7.05 0.49
N GLY A 30 -18.57 7.87 0.30
CA GLY A 30 -18.34 8.61 -0.94
C GLY A 30 -17.52 7.81 -1.94
N ASP A 31 -17.68 8.13 -3.22
CA ASP A 31 -16.75 7.68 -4.26
C ASP A 31 -15.36 8.22 -3.94
N PHE A 32 -14.39 7.32 -3.76
CA PHE A 32 -12.99 7.66 -3.58
C PHE A 32 -12.15 6.89 -4.58
N PHE A 33 -11.02 7.49 -4.95
CA PHE A 33 -10.04 6.86 -5.81
C PHE A 33 -8.72 6.68 -5.07
N ILE A 34 -8.02 5.60 -5.43
CA ILE A 34 -6.69 5.26 -4.94
C ILE A 34 -5.72 5.38 -6.11
N LEU A 35 -4.73 6.26 -6.00
CA LEU A 35 -3.63 6.40 -6.95
C LEU A 35 -2.42 5.61 -6.47
N GLY A 36 -1.98 4.63 -7.25
CA GLY A 36 -0.76 3.86 -7.02
C GLY A 36 0.35 4.26 -7.97
N LEU A 37 1.56 4.36 -7.41
CA LEU A 37 2.77 4.75 -8.13
C LEU A 37 3.90 3.75 -7.84
N ASP A 38 4.41 3.09 -8.89
CA ASP A 38 5.74 2.48 -8.82
C ASP A 38 6.75 3.50 -9.35
N PHE A 39 7.29 4.31 -8.43
CA PHE A 39 8.05 5.50 -8.75
C PHE A 39 9.49 5.17 -9.15
N ALA A 40 9.83 5.37 -10.42
CA ALA A 40 11.20 5.27 -10.92
C ALA A 40 11.51 6.28 -12.05
N LEU A 41 12.76 6.74 -12.10
CA LEU A 41 13.23 7.76 -13.04
C LEU A 41 13.44 7.26 -14.48
N ASN A 42 13.16 6.00 -14.76
CA ASN A 42 13.26 5.42 -16.12
C ASN A 42 11.88 5.08 -16.67
N ALA A 43 11.04 4.47 -15.84
CA ALA A 43 9.64 4.21 -16.11
C ALA A 43 8.91 4.29 -14.77
N THR A 44 7.77 4.97 -14.71
CA THR A 44 6.90 4.98 -13.52
C THR A 44 5.57 4.32 -13.88
N GLY A 45 5.20 3.30 -13.11
CA GLY A 45 3.89 2.65 -13.23
C GLY A 45 2.83 3.47 -12.50
N VAL A 46 1.69 3.68 -13.13
CA VAL A 46 0.60 4.50 -12.61
C VAL A 46 -0.71 3.72 -12.73
N ILE A 47 -1.41 3.57 -11.61
CA ILE A 47 -2.68 2.85 -11.52
C ILE A 47 -3.68 3.69 -10.72
N VAL A 48 -4.94 3.71 -11.17
CA VAL A 48 -6.04 4.23 -10.35
C VAL A 48 -7.09 3.15 -10.14
N LEU A 49 -7.45 2.92 -8.88
CA LEU A 49 -8.60 2.11 -8.49
C LEU A 49 -9.74 3.02 -8.00
N ASP A 50 -10.98 2.63 -8.29
CA ASP A 50 -12.16 3.20 -7.65
C ASP A 50 -12.44 2.56 -6.27
N ASN A 51 -13.49 3.03 -5.60
CA ASN A 51 -13.94 2.55 -4.30
C ASN A 51 -14.48 1.11 -4.31
N SER A 52 -14.72 0.51 -5.48
CA SER A 52 -15.05 -0.92 -5.63
C SER A 52 -13.82 -1.79 -5.84
N GLY A 53 -12.62 -1.19 -5.88
CA GLY A 53 -11.37 -1.87 -6.15
C GLY A 53 -11.16 -2.18 -7.64
N LYS A 54 -12.01 -1.65 -8.52
CA LYS A 54 -11.88 -1.81 -9.97
C LYS A 54 -10.84 -0.83 -10.49
N MET A 55 -9.99 -1.34 -11.39
CA MET A 55 -9.02 -0.52 -12.11
C MET A 55 -9.70 0.34 -13.16
N VAL A 56 -9.60 1.66 -13.02
CA VAL A 56 -10.19 2.66 -13.93
C VAL A 56 -9.14 3.35 -14.80
N TYR A 57 -7.88 3.27 -14.41
CA TYR A 57 -6.75 3.82 -15.17
C TYR A 57 -5.50 2.95 -15.00
N LYS A 58 -4.74 2.79 -16.08
CA LYS A 58 -3.39 2.23 -16.07
C LYS A 58 -2.50 2.93 -17.10
N GLN A 59 -1.27 3.24 -16.73
CA GLN A 59 -0.26 3.75 -17.65
C GLN A 59 1.15 3.48 -17.11
N THR A 60 2.12 3.36 -18.03
CA THR A 60 3.54 3.45 -17.72
C THR A 60 4.12 4.72 -18.33
N VAL A 61 4.53 5.66 -17.48
CA VAL A 61 5.22 6.88 -17.91
C VAL A 61 6.69 6.55 -18.15
N LYS A 62 7.08 6.40 -19.42
CA LYS A 62 8.45 6.09 -19.82
C LYS A 62 9.22 7.38 -20.10
N PHE A 63 10.44 7.47 -19.61
CA PHE A 63 11.31 8.63 -19.84
C PHE A 63 12.41 8.26 -20.84
N ASP A 64 12.59 9.09 -21.87
CA ASP A 64 13.65 8.86 -22.83
C ASP A 64 15.03 9.00 -22.18
N SER A 65 15.84 7.95 -22.37
CA SER A 65 17.11 7.74 -21.68
C SER A 65 18.23 8.66 -22.14
N GLN A 66 18.09 9.31 -23.31
CA GLN A 66 19.20 10.05 -23.93
C GLN A 66 19.20 11.56 -23.70
N GLU A 67 18.09 12.19 -23.29
CA GLU A 67 18.02 13.67 -23.31
C GLU A 67 17.37 14.36 -22.10
N SER A 68 16.78 13.64 -21.14
CA SER A 68 16.06 14.28 -20.04
C SER A 68 16.83 14.23 -18.71
N ASN A 69 17.14 15.40 -18.15
CA ASN A 69 17.66 15.49 -16.78
C ASN A 69 16.54 15.12 -15.77
N THR A 70 16.89 14.86 -14.50
CA THR A 70 15.90 14.47 -13.47
C THR A 70 14.74 15.46 -13.33
N TYR A 71 14.98 16.75 -13.55
CA TYR A 71 13.95 17.78 -13.44
C TYR A 71 12.90 17.67 -14.55
N ASP A 72 13.33 17.46 -15.80
CA ASP A 72 12.41 17.31 -16.93
C ASP A 72 11.53 16.06 -16.77
N LYS A 73 12.11 14.96 -16.28
CA LYS A 73 11.37 13.74 -15.95
C LYS A 73 10.32 13.97 -14.86
N LEU A 74 10.69 14.69 -13.81
CA LEU A 74 9.78 15.07 -12.73
C LEU A 74 8.66 15.97 -13.22
N LYS A 75 8.93 16.87 -14.15
CA LYS A 75 7.93 17.75 -14.74
C LYS A 75 6.88 16.95 -15.50
N VAL A 76 7.30 16.03 -16.38
CA VAL A 76 6.38 15.14 -17.12
C VAL A 76 5.53 14.32 -16.15
N LEU A 77 6.15 13.75 -15.12
CA LEU A 77 5.42 12.96 -14.14
C LEU A 77 4.47 13.79 -13.29
N TYR A 78 4.84 15.04 -12.96
CA TYR A 78 3.98 15.97 -12.25
C TYR A 78 2.76 16.35 -13.09
N GLU A 79 2.94 16.66 -14.38
CA GLU A 79 1.84 16.99 -15.29
C GLU A 79 0.86 15.81 -15.43
N GLU A 80 1.38 14.59 -15.58
CA GLU A 80 0.57 13.37 -15.63
C GLU A 80 -0.24 13.17 -14.34
N ILE A 81 0.42 13.26 -13.18
CA ILE A 81 -0.26 13.06 -11.89
C ILE A 81 -1.24 14.20 -11.60
N GLN A 82 -0.93 15.43 -12.00
CA GLN A 82 -1.85 16.55 -11.85
C GLN A 82 -3.13 16.32 -12.67
N TRP A 83 -3.02 15.82 -13.90
CA TRP A 83 -4.20 15.45 -14.68
C TRP A 83 -5.04 14.37 -13.98
N LEU A 84 -4.39 13.36 -13.39
CA LEU A 84 -5.10 12.34 -12.60
C LEU A 84 -5.78 12.91 -11.35
N PHE A 85 -5.20 13.95 -10.75
CA PHE A 85 -5.83 14.64 -9.63
C PHE A 85 -7.07 15.41 -10.06
N ASP A 86 -7.03 16.03 -11.23
CA ASP A 86 -8.15 16.79 -11.78
C ASP A 86 -9.28 15.84 -12.26
N GLU A 87 -8.92 14.70 -12.85
CA GLU A 87 -9.88 13.71 -13.41
C GLU A 87 -10.51 12.81 -12.33
N TYR A 88 -9.71 12.29 -11.40
CA TYR A 88 -10.15 11.26 -10.46
C TYR A 88 -10.17 11.73 -8.99
N ASP A 89 -9.62 12.89 -8.65
CA ASP A 89 -9.51 13.39 -7.27
C ASP A 89 -9.12 12.30 -6.23
N PRO A 90 -7.97 11.60 -6.43
CA PRO A 90 -7.59 10.50 -5.56
C PRO A 90 -7.38 10.99 -4.14
N LYS A 91 -8.02 10.30 -3.20
CA LYS A 91 -7.92 10.59 -1.76
C LYS A 91 -6.79 9.82 -1.08
N PHE A 92 -6.36 8.73 -1.71
CA PHE A 92 -5.25 7.91 -1.26
C PHE A 92 -4.19 7.85 -2.35
N ILE A 93 -2.95 8.12 -1.97
CA ILE A 93 -1.79 8.02 -2.83
C ILE A 93 -0.87 6.98 -2.21
N THR A 94 -0.50 5.96 -2.97
CA THR A 94 0.29 4.84 -2.48
C THR A 94 1.46 4.55 -3.40
N TYR A 95 2.58 4.13 -2.83
CA TYR A 95 3.80 3.91 -3.58
C TYR A 95 4.74 2.92 -2.91
N GLU A 96 5.69 2.37 -3.67
CA GLU A 96 6.76 1.55 -3.13
C GLU A 96 7.70 2.39 -2.24
N ASP A 97 7.99 1.91 -1.03
CA ASP A 97 8.94 2.52 -0.11
C ASP A 97 10.37 2.49 -0.66
N ILE A 98 10.78 3.65 -1.18
CA ILE A 98 12.09 3.95 -1.75
C ILE A 98 13.26 3.91 -0.75
N THR A 99 13.02 3.62 0.54
CA THR A 99 14.07 3.55 1.55
C THR A 99 14.89 2.26 1.52
N ASN A 100 14.45 1.24 0.78
CA ASN A 100 15.16 -0.04 0.68
C ASN A 100 15.99 -0.13 -0.62
N PHE A 101 17.24 0.35 -0.57
CA PHE A 101 18.07 0.50 -1.76
C PHE A 101 19.42 -0.21 -1.67
N ARG A 102 19.89 -0.68 -2.84
CA ARG A 102 21.27 -1.19 -3.00
C ARG A 102 22.27 -0.06 -3.27
N ASN A 103 21.85 1.00 -3.96
CA ASN A 103 22.69 2.14 -4.30
C ASN A 103 22.20 3.42 -3.58
N PRO A 104 22.95 3.91 -2.56
CA PRO A 104 22.58 5.10 -1.81
C PRO A 104 22.47 6.38 -2.65
N TYR A 105 23.26 6.51 -3.72
CA TYR A 105 23.20 7.68 -4.58
C TYR A 105 21.90 7.73 -5.38
N SER A 106 21.56 6.63 -6.06
CA SER A 106 20.31 6.52 -6.82
C SER A 106 19.10 6.73 -5.91
N ALA A 107 19.12 6.16 -4.70
CA ALA A 107 18.06 6.34 -3.73
C ALA A 107 17.92 7.79 -3.27
N LYS A 108 19.04 8.51 -3.03
CA LYS A 108 18.99 9.94 -2.69
C LYS A 108 18.28 10.75 -3.78
N VAL A 109 18.61 10.49 -5.05
CA VAL A 109 17.98 11.19 -6.18
C VAL A 109 16.49 10.85 -6.26
N LEU A 110 16.13 9.58 -6.10
CA LEU A 110 14.74 9.11 -6.12
C LEU A 110 13.93 9.69 -4.95
N CYS A 111 14.48 9.72 -3.74
CA CYS A 111 13.86 10.36 -2.58
C CYS A 111 13.64 11.85 -2.78
N PHE A 112 14.64 12.56 -3.30
CA PHE A 112 14.48 13.97 -3.62
C PHE A 112 13.36 14.18 -4.64
N ALA A 113 13.37 13.37 -5.71
CA ALA A 113 12.37 13.42 -6.76
C ALA A 113 10.94 13.16 -6.25
N ALA A 114 10.74 12.08 -5.48
CA ALA A 114 9.44 11.76 -4.88
C ALA A 114 8.96 12.86 -3.92
N CYS A 115 9.85 13.36 -3.04
CA CYS A 115 9.49 14.45 -2.13
C CYS A 115 9.11 15.73 -2.89
N THR A 116 9.85 16.10 -3.93
CA THR A 116 9.52 17.27 -4.76
C THR A 116 8.17 17.11 -5.43
N LEU A 117 7.90 15.93 -6.01
CA LEU A 117 6.61 15.63 -6.62
C LEU A 117 5.48 15.79 -5.60
N PHE A 118 5.58 15.14 -4.45
CA PHE A 118 4.53 15.23 -3.42
C PHE A 118 4.38 16.66 -2.90
N CYS A 119 5.46 17.36 -2.53
CA CYS A 119 5.36 18.76 -2.09
C CYS A 119 4.61 19.63 -3.10
N ASN A 120 4.92 19.51 -4.39
CA ASN A 120 4.24 20.28 -5.42
C ASN A 120 2.74 19.93 -5.54
N LEU A 121 2.38 18.65 -5.42
CA LEU A 121 0.98 18.19 -5.45
C LEU A 121 0.18 18.68 -4.23
N PHE A 122 0.83 18.84 -3.07
CA PHE A 122 0.19 19.36 -1.85
C PHE A 122 0.16 20.90 -1.81
N ASP A 123 1.18 21.58 -2.33
CA ASP A 123 1.27 23.04 -2.34
C ASP A 123 0.34 23.69 -3.37
N ALA A 124 -0.01 23.00 -4.48
CA ALA A 124 -0.85 23.50 -5.57
C ALA A 124 -2.36 23.60 -5.23
N GLY A 125 -2.72 23.73 -3.95
CA GLY A 125 -4.11 23.67 -3.47
C GLY A 125 -4.52 22.27 -3.01
N GLY A 126 -3.54 21.48 -2.54
CA GLY A 126 -3.77 20.12 -2.07
C GLY A 126 -4.78 20.08 -0.94
N ASP A 127 -5.85 19.34 -1.16
CA ASP A 127 -6.78 18.93 -0.13
C ASP A 127 -5.99 18.23 1.00
N GLU A 128 -5.90 18.87 2.17
CA GLU A 128 -5.19 18.34 3.35
C GLU A 128 -5.75 16.99 3.82
N THR A 129 -6.87 16.52 3.26
CA THR A 129 -7.42 15.20 3.55
C THR A 129 -6.77 14.06 2.77
N ARG A 130 -5.94 14.34 1.76
CA ARG A 130 -5.27 13.28 0.99
C ARG A 130 -4.22 12.58 1.85
N LEU A 131 -4.19 11.25 1.79
CA LEU A 131 -3.26 10.43 2.54
C LEU A 131 -2.22 9.79 1.63
N ILE A 132 -0.94 9.87 2.03
CA ILE A 132 0.15 9.14 1.39
C ILE A 132 0.48 7.88 2.21
N ILE A 133 0.43 6.72 1.58
CA ILE A 133 0.61 5.41 2.22
C ILE A 133 1.74 4.66 1.51
N PRO A 134 2.96 4.60 2.06
CA PRO A 134 4.04 3.80 1.48
C PRO A 134 3.91 2.31 1.85
N PHE A 135 4.24 1.41 0.92
CA PHE A 135 4.35 -0.04 1.16
C PHE A 135 5.74 -0.57 0.81
N ILE A 136 6.22 -1.56 1.55
CA ILE A 136 7.52 -2.17 1.25
C ILE A 136 7.39 -3.24 0.15
N ILE A 137 8.41 -3.38 -0.71
CA ILE A 137 8.47 -4.33 -1.85
C ILE A 137 7.95 -5.73 -1.51
N SER A 138 8.33 -6.28 -0.35
CA SER A 138 7.95 -7.65 0.01
C SER A 138 6.44 -7.81 0.21
N GLN A 139 5.73 -6.73 0.55
CA GLN A 139 4.27 -6.73 0.68
C GLN A 139 3.61 -6.68 -0.69
N LEU A 140 4.13 -5.86 -1.61
CA LEU A 140 3.64 -5.78 -2.99
C LEU A 140 3.72 -7.15 -3.67
N LYS A 141 4.89 -7.80 -3.58
CA LYS A 141 5.08 -9.15 -4.12
C LYS A 141 4.15 -10.18 -3.49
N LYS A 142 4.00 -10.14 -2.16
CA LYS A 142 3.07 -11.04 -1.46
C LYS A 142 1.61 -10.80 -1.86
N CYS A 143 1.21 -9.56 -2.11
CA CYS A 143 -0.11 -9.23 -2.64
C CYS A 143 -0.35 -9.91 -4.00
N ALA A 144 0.62 -9.83 -4.92
CA ALA A 144 0.53 -10.43 -6.24
C ALA A 144 0.49 -11.97 -6.19
N ILE A 145 1.55 -12.60 -5.67
CA ILE A 145 1.78 -14.05 -5.83
C ILE A 145 1.35 -14.88 -4.60
N GLY A 146 0.99 -14.23 -3.49
CA GLY A 146 0.61 -14.89 -2.24
C GLY A 146 1.75 -15.23 -1.28
N HIS A 147 3.00 -15.13 -1.71
CA HIS A 147 4.18 -15.38 -0.88
C HIS A 147 5.24 -14.29 -1.01
N GLY A 148 6.22 -14.29 -0.10
CA GLY A 148 7.28 -13.29 -0.07
C GLY A 148 8.27 -13.39 -1.24
N SER A 149 9.51 -12.94 -1.03
CA SER A 149 10.50 -12.69 -2.10
C SER A 149 11.04 -13.90 -2.88
N LYS A 150 10.55 -15.12 -2.64
CA LYS A 150 10.97 -16.35 -3.34
C LYS A 150 9.77 -17.27 -3.56
N ASN A 151 9.83 -18.08 -4.63
CA ASN A 151 8.92 -19.19 -4.85
C ASN A 151 9.05 -20.24 -3.73
N PRO A 152 8.05 -21.12 -3.54
CA PRO A 152 8.10 -22.17 -2.52
C PRO A 152 9.31 -23.11 -2.64
N ASP A 153 9.85 -23.27 -3.85
CA ASP A 153 11.05 -24.04 -4.16
C ASP A 153 12.37 -23.29 -3.90
N GLY A 154 12.29 -22.04 -3.41
CA GLY A 154 13.43 -21.17 -3.13
C GLY A 154 14.00 -20.43 -4.34
N SER A 155 13.42 -20.60 -5.54
CA SER A 155 13.81 -19.86 -6.74
C SER A 155 13.39 -18.39 -6.68
N LYS A 156 14.03 -17.55 -7.50
CA LYS A 156 13.69 -16.12 -7.60
C LYS A 156 12.42 -15.99 -8.43
N ILE A 157 11.47 -15.24 -7.90
CA ILE A 157 10.28 -14.79 -8.64
C ILE A 157 10.74 -13.88 -9.77
N LYS A 158 10.30 -14.20 -10.99
CA LYS A 158 10.53 -13.37 -12.17
C LYS A 158 9.45 -12.30 -12.26
N LYS A 159 9.69 -11.28 -13.08
CA LYS A 159 8.74 -10.17 -13.23
C LYS A 159 7.45 -10.64 -13.91
N GLU A 160 7.59 -11.54 -14.87
CA GLU A 160 6.49 -12.14 -15.62
C GLU A 160 5.55 -12.93 -14.71
N ASP A 161 6.10 -13.63 -13.72
CA ASP A 161 5.33 -14.40 -12.72
C ASP A 161 4.39 -13.48 -11.90
N ILE A 162 4.79 -12.23 -11.64
CA ILE A 162 4.00 -11.25 -10.88
C ILE A 162 2.83 -10.75 -11.72
N ILE A 163 3.06 -10.44 -13.00
CA ILE A 163 2.02 -9.98 -13.93
C ILE A 163 0.97 -11.09 -14.14
N GLU A 164 1.42 -12.32 -14.42
CA GLU A 164 0.52 -13.47 -14.60
C GLU A 164 -0.30 -13.75 -13.33
N ALA A 165 0.31 -13.60 -12.15
CA ALA A 165 -0.40 -13.76 -10.89
C ALA A 165 -1.52 -12.73 -10.70
N HIS A 166 -1.34 -11.48 -11.16
CA HIS A 166 -2.40 -10.48 -11.12
C HIS A 166 -3.56 -10.82 -12.04
N GLU A 167 -3.29 -11.25 -13.26
CA GLU A 167 -4.34 -11.68 -14.20
C GLU A 167 -5.14 -12.84 -13.64
N LYS A 168 -4.45 -13.87 -13.13
CA LYS A 168 -5.10 -15.05 -12.56
C LYS A 168 -5.93 -14.74 -11.32
N ARG A 169 -5.46 -13.82 -10.46
CA ARG A 169 -6.07 -13.55 -9.15
C ARG A 169 -7.15 -12.48 -9.21
N PHE A 170 -6.97 -11.46 -10.04
CA PHE A 170 -7.84 -10.28 -10.08
C PHE A 170 -8.54 -10.09 -11.44
N GLY A 171 -8.22 -10.91 -12.45
CA GLY A 171 -8.81 -10.79 -13.78
C GLY A 171 -8.39 -9.53 -14.53
N ILE A 172 -7.21 -8.99 -14.22
CA ILE A 172 -6.69 -7.75 -14.83
C ILE A 172 -5.48 -8.02 -15.71
N GLU A 173 -5.41 -7.33 -16.83
CA GLU A 173 -4.24 -7.36 -17.71
C GLU A 173 -3.36 -6.13 -17.42
N LEU A 174 -2.08 -6.37 -17.15
CA LEU A 174 -1.08 -5.34 -16.89
C LEU A 174 0.06 -5.48 -17.90
N ASP A 175 0.58 -4.34 -18.37
CA ASP A 175 1.49 -4.34 -19.52
C ASP A 175 2.96 -4.55 -19.14
N ASP A 176 3.32 -4.21 -17.89
CA ASP A 176 4.67 -4.34 -17.36
C ASP A 176 4.71 -4.44 -15.83
N ASP A 177 5.91 -4.66 -15.29
CA ASP A 177 6.12 -4.85 -13.87
C ASP A 177 5.91 -3.58 -13.06
N ASN A 178 6.11 -2.39 -13.66
CA ASN A 178 5.87 -1.14 -12.97
C ASN A 178 4.37 -0.95 -12.69
N GLN A 179 3.50 -1.31 -13.65
CA GLN A 179 2.06 -1.34 -13.43
C GLN A 179 1.64 -2.36 -12.37
N ALA A 180 2.30 -3.53 -12.32
CA ALA A 180 2.01 -4.57 -11.32
C ALA A 180 2.33 -4.17 -9.88
N ASP A 181 3.49 -3.55 -9.65
CA ASP A 181 3.84 -3.06 -8.32
C ASP A 181 2.92 -1.90 -7.89
N ALA A 182 2.59 -0.98 -8.80
CA ALA A 182 1.62 0.10 -8.56
C ALA A 182 0.21 -0.43 -8.23
N PHE A 183 -0.25 -1.47 -8.96
CA PHE A 183 -1.55 -2.09 -8.72
C PHE A 183 -1.59 -2.81 -7.38
N SER A 184 -0.54 -3.57 -7.05
CA SER A 184 -0.39 -4.20 -5.72
C SER A 184 -0.47 -3.17 -4.59
N ALA A 185 0.17 -2.01 -4.77
CA ALA A 185 0.15 -0.94 -3.78
C ALA A 185 -1.28 -0.38 -3.60
N CYS A 186 -2.03 -0.19 -4.70
CA CYS A 186 -3.45 0.21 -4.63
C CYS A 186 -4.30 -0.84 -3.93
N ARG A 187 -4.13 -2.12 -4.28
CA ARG A 187 -4.93 -3.20 -3.72
C ARG A 187 -4.71 -3.34 -2.22
N LEU A 188 -3.51 -3.14 -1.71
CA LEU A 188 -3.27 -3.14 -0.26
C LEU A 188 -4.00 -1.99 0.47
N VAL A 189 -4.11 -0.82 -0.16
CA VAL A 189 -4.93 0.28 0.37
C VAL A 189 -6.40 -0.09 0.35
N TYR A 190 -6.93 -0.56 -0.79
CA TYR A 190 -8.32 -1.01 -0.90
C TYR A 190 -8.65 -2.09 0.14
N ALA A 191 -7.80 -3.11 0.24
CA ALA A 191 -7.97 -4.21 1.17
C ALA A 191 -7.94 -3.75 2.62
N SER A 192 -7.19 -2.67 2.93
CA SER A 192 -7.21 -2.07 4.27
C SER A 192 -8.61 -1.60 4.64
N PHE A 193 -9.34 -0.94 3.73
CA PHE A 193 -10.71 -0.49 3.99
C PHE A 193 -11.64 -1.67 4.26
N VAL A 194 -11.66 -2.65 3.35
CA VAL A 194 -12.49 -3.84 3.51
C VAL A 194 -12.17 -4.56 4.83
N PHE A 195 -10.88 -4.72 5.15
CA PHE A 195 -10.45 -5.37 6.40
C PHE A 195 -10.97 -4.64 7.64
N PHE A 196 -10.88 -3.30 7.68
CA PHE A 196 -11.36 -2.53 8.82
C PHE A 196 -12.89 -2.55 8.93
N ASP A 197 -13.61 -2.49 7.82
CA ASP A 197 -15.07 -2.60 7.81
C ASP A 197 -15.54 -3.96 8.32
N LEU A 198 -14.95 -5.04 7.82
CA LEU A 198 -15.25 -6.39 8.30
C LEU A 198 -14.91 -6.56 9.78
N LEU A 199 -13.75 -6.04 10.22
CA LEU A 199 -13.36 -6.09 11.63
C LEU A 199 -14.34 -5.32 12.52
N ASN A 200 -14.81 -4.16 12.07
CA ASN A 200 -15.78 -3.36 12.81
C ASN A 200 -17.12 -4.09 12.96
N ASN A 201 -17.66 -4.61 11.86
CA ASN A 201 -18.90 -5.39 11.88
C ASN A 201 -18.78 -6.59 12.83
N PHE A 202 -17.64 -7.31 12.75
CA PHE A 202 -17.37 -8.44 13.61
C PHE A 202 -17.28 -8.07 15.10
N LEU A 203 -16.66 -6.93 15.42
CA LEU A 203 -16.58 -6.41 16.79
C LEU A 203 -17.95 -6.02 17.36
N GLU A 204 -18.81 -5.42 16.54
CA GLU A 204 -20.17 -5.02 16.91
C GLU A 204 -21.08 -6.24 17.16
N GLU A 205 -21.00 -7.25 16.30
CA GLU A 205 -21.86 -8.45 16.39
C GLU A 205 -21.53 -9.36 17.58
N ASN A 206 -20.29 -9.39 18.03
CA ASN A 206 -19.81 -10.42 18.95
C ASN A 206 -19.45 -9.91 20.35
N GLU A 207 -19.77 -8.64 20.67
CA GLU A 207 -19.52 -8.00 21.96
C GLU A 207 -18.11 -8.26 22.53
N PHE A 208 -17.09 -8.32 21.67
CA PHE A 208 -15.76 -8.68 22.11
C PHE A 208 -15.20 -7.60 23.04
N LYS A 209 -14.87 -8.01 24.28
CA LYS A 209 -14.27 -7.11 25.27
C LYS A 209 -12.84 -6.68 24.92
N THR A 210 -12.17 -7.40 24.01
CA THR A 210 -10.82 -7.08 23.55
C THR A 210 -10.69 -7.34 22.05
N ILE A 211 -10.06 -6.40 21.36
CA ILE A 211 -9.69 -6.48 19.94
C ILE A 211 -8.90 -7.76 19.64
N ASN A 212 -8.00 -8.18 20.53
CA ASN A 212 -7.17 -9.37 20.31
C ASN A 212 -7.99 -10.67 20.17
N LYS A 213 -9.06 -10.82 20.96
CA LYS A 213 -9.95 -11.98 20.86
C LYS A 213 -10.76 -11.93 19.56
N ALA A 214 -11.21 -10.74 19.17
CA ALA A 214 -11.90 -10.54 17.91
C ALA A 214 -10.98 -10.88 16.72
N MET A 215 -9.72 -10.44 16.73
CA MET A 215 -8.76 -10.76 15.67
C MET A 215 -8.48 -12.25 15.53
N LEU A 216 -8.38 -12.97 16.65
CA LEU A 216 -8.15 -14.41 16.64
C LEU A 216 -9.31 -15.15 15.98
N GLU A 217 -10.55 -14.80 16.35
CA GLU A 217 -11.73 -15.42 15.75
C GLU A 217 -11.93 -14.96 14.29
N PHE A 218 -11.68 -13.69 13.98
CA PHE A 218 -11.74 -13.14 12.63
C PHE A 218 -10.74 -13.84 11.68
N SER A 219 -9.54 -14.19 12.18
CA SER A 219 -8.53 -14.94 11.40
C SER A 219 -8.89 -16.39 11.08
N LYS A 220 -9.92 -16.93 11.76
CA LYS A 220 -10.47 -18.27 11.51
C LYS A 220 -11.62 -18.24 10.50
N LEU A 221 -12.14 -17.07 10.17
CA LEU A 221 -13.16 -16.94 9.13
C LEU A 221 -12.55 -17.33 7.78
N ASP A 222 -13.33 -18.03 6.97
CA ASP A 222 -12.96 -18.28 5.58
C ASP A 222 -13.32 -17.04 4.76
N ILE A 223 -12.35 -16.13 4.62
CA ILE A 223 -12.55 -14.82 3.99
C ILE A 223 -12.64 -14.95 2.46
N ASN A 224 -12.47 -16.15 1.90
CA ASN A 224 -12.52 -16.37 0.45
C ASN A 224 -13.94 -16.32 -0.15
N ASP A 225 -15.00 -16.45 0.66
CA ASP A 225 -16.36 -16.66 0.14
C ASP A 225 -16.93 -15.46 -0.64
N ASP A 226 -16.44 -14.24 -0.40
CA ASP A 226 -16.92 -13.02 -1.08
C ASP A 226 -15.88 -12.35 -2.00
N HIS A 227 -14.68 -12.92 -2.16
CA HIS A 227 -13.58 -12.40 -2.99
C HIS A 227 -13.12 -10.94 -2.74
N LEU A 228 -13.56 -10.28 -1.67
CA LEU A 228 -13.26 -8.86 -1.44
C LEU A 228 -11.79 -8.60 -1.09
N ILE A 229 -11.20 -9.47 -0.27
CA ILE A 229 -9.76 -9.49 0.04
C ILE A 229 -9.23 -10.91 -0.01
N THR A 230 -8.01 -11.06 -0.48
CA THR A 230 -7.30 -12.33 -0.54
C THR A 230 -6.65 -12.67 0.80
N GLU A 231 -6.39 -13.96 1.04
CA GLU A 231 -5.67 -14.41 2.24
C GLU A 231 -4.32 -13.70 2.40
N ALA A 232 -3.61 -13.46 1.30
CA ALA A 232 -2.33 -12.77 1.32
C ALA A 232 -2.43 -11.30 1.75
N GLU A 233 -3.45 -10.58 1.26
CA GLU A 233 -3.75 -9.22 1.70
C GLU A 233 -4.15 -9.21 3.18
N PHE A 234 -5.03 -10.12 3.58
CA PHE A 234 -5.45 -10.27 4.98
C PHE A 234 -4.26 -10.45 5.93
N GLU A 235 -3.34 -11.37 5.62
CA GLU A 235 -2.14 -11.61 6.42
C GLU A 235 -1.23 -10.37 6.52
N ILE A 236 -1.09 -9.62 5.42
CA ILE A 236 -0.30 -8.38 5.41
C ILE A 236 -0.94 -7.35 6.33
N LEU A 237 -2.26 -7.15 6.23
CA LEU A 237 -3.00 -6.16 7.00
C LEU A 237 -3.05 -6.51 8.49
N LEU A 238 -3.30 -7.78 8.79
CA LEU A 238 -3.24 -8.32 10.14
C LEU A 238 -1.87 -8.04 10.77
N ALA A 239 -0.77 -8.32 10.06
CA ALA A 239 0.57 -8.05 10.56
C ALA A 239 0.84 -6.56 10.80
N HIS A 240 0.31 -5.66 9.96
CA HIS A 240 0.41 -4.21 10.19
C HIS A 240 -0.37 -3.77 11.42
N TYR A 241 -1.62 -4.19 11.52
CA TYR A 241 -2.49 -3.88 12.63
C TYR A 241 -1.89 -4.34 13.96
N GLN A 242 -1.43 -5.59 13.99
CA GLN A 242 -0.78 -6.17 15.16
C GLN A 242 0.51 -5.43 15.51
N LYS A 243 1.38 -5.13 14.55
CA LYS A 243 2.61 -4.36 14.83
C LYS A 243 2.32 -2.98 15.43
N GLN A 244 1.18 -2.37 15.09
CA GLN A 244 0.77 -1.08 15.63
C GLN A 244 0.19 -1.19 17.04
N ASN A 245 -0.55 -2.27 17.35
CA ASN A 245 -1.23 -2.45 18.65
C ASN A 245 -0.44 -3.27 19.68
N PHE A 246 0.42 -4.20 19.27
CA PHE A 246 1.28 -5.03 20.16
C PHE A 246 2.58 -4.36 20.59
N LEU A 247 2.82 -3.10 20.19
CA LEU A 247 3.90 -2.31 20.78
C LEU A 247 3.58 -1.83 22.21
N GLU A 248 2.41 -2.19 22.75
CA GLU A 248 2.03 -1.90 24.13
C GLU A 248 2.04 -3.15 25.06
N ASP A 249 1.89 -4.38 24.54
CA ASP A 249 1.86 -5.61 25.38
C ASP A 249 2.66 -6.77 24.73
N ASN A 250 3.55 -7.41 25.50
CA ASN A 250 4.55 -8.43 25.12
C ASN A 250 4.03 -9.78 24.53
N ASP A 251 3.01 -9.80 23.67
CA ASP A 251 2.29 -11.03 23.27
C ASP A 251 2.64 -11.61 21.88
N TYR A 252 3.72 -11.14 21.26
CA TYR A 252 4.14 -11.58 19.91
C TYR A 252 4.41 -13.10 19.80
N ASP A 253 4.86 -13.73 20.89
CA ASP A 253 5.14 -15.17 20.91
C ASP A 253 3.87 -16.03 21.02
N ALA A 254 2.79 -15.51 21.64
CA ALA A 254 1.49 -16.18 21.66
C ALA A 254 0.87 -16.24 20.25
N TYR A 255 1.04 -15.17 19.46
CA TYR A 255 0.59 -15.14 18.07
C TYR A 255 1.34 -16.12 17.16
N LYS A 256 2.68 -16.19 17.25
CA LYS A 256 3.47 -17.20 16.52
C LYS A 256 3.00 -18.62 16.82
N LYS A 257 2.58 -18.86 18.06
CA LYS A 257 2.04 -20.15 18.48
C LYS A 257 0.69 -20.43 17.82
N VAL A 258 -0.21 -19.45 17.76
CA VAL A 258 -1.50 -19.56 17.07
C VAL A 258 -1.34 -19.80 15.57
N LEU A 259 -0.51 -19.02 14.88
CA LEU A 259 -0.25 -19.23 13.45
C LEU A 259 0.22 -20.67 13.19
N LYS A 260 1.20 -21.11 14.00
CA LYS A 260 1.71 -22.48 13.96
C LYS A 260 0.63 -23.54 14.24
N GLU A 261 -0.31 -23.27 15.16
CA GLU A 261 -1.44 -24.15 15.47
C GLU A 261 -2.48 -24.20 14.33
N LEU A 262 -2.63 -23.12 13.58
CA LEU A 262 -3.45 -23.04 12.36
C LEU A 262 -2.75 -23.62 11.11
N GLY A 263 -1.52 -24.10 11.24
CA GLY A 263 -0.72 -24.59 10.11
C GLY A 263 -0.21 -23.48 9.19
N ARG A 264 -0.16 -22.24 9.69
CA ARG A 264 0.27 -21.02 8.98
C ARG A 264 1.63 -20.52 9.49
#